data_AF-A0A0C3AR69-F1
#
_entry.id   AF-A0A0C3AR69-F1
#
_cell.length_a   1.000
_cell.length_b   1.000
_cell.length_c   1.000
_cell.angle_alpha   90.00
_cell.angle_beta   90.00
_cell.angle_gamma   90.00
#
_symmetry.space_group_name_H-M   'P 1'
#
loop_
_entity.id
_entity.type
_entity.pdbx_description
1 polymer ?
#
loop_
_entity_poly.entity_id
_entity_poly.type
_entity_poly.pdbx_seq_one_letter_code
_entity_poly.pdbx_strand_id
1 'polypeptide(L)' 'YRMVPTFGGNTIRKFTSNTLEMKRMAAHHFEDVLQCAIPVFDELLPKPHNKNVMALLFTCA' A
#
# COMPACT_ATOMS: atom_id res chain seq x y z
N TYR A 1 2.57 -4.84 -6.11
CA TYR A 1 2.66 -5.86 -5.04
C TYR A 1 3.55 -7.05 -5.37
N ARG A 2 3.47 -7.71 -6.54
CA ARG A 2 4.35 -8.88 -6.85
C ARG A 2 5.85 -8.57 -6.86
N MET A 3 6.24 -7.33 -7.16
CA MET A 3 7.64 -6.86 -7.15
C MET A 3 7.99 -5.99 -5.93
N VAL A 4 7.05 -5.78 -5.00
CA VAL A 4 7.31 -5.00 -3.79
C VAL A 4 7.71 -6.00 -2.71
N PRO A 5 8.92 -5.91 -2.11
CA PRO A 5 9.30 -6.80 -1.03
C PRO A 5 8.32 -6.63 0.14
N THR A 6 8.07 -7.72 0.87
CA THR A 6 7.26 -7.65 2.09
C THR A 6 7.97 -6.74 3.09
N PHE A 7 7.32 -5.65 3.49
CA PHE A 7 7.85 -4.74 4.50
C PHE A 7 7.66 -5.37 5.88
N GLY A 8 8.73 -5.49 6.66
CA GLY A 8 8.71 -6.15 7.97
C GLY A 8 8.55 -7.67 7.85
N GLY A 9 9.63 -8.42 8.12
CA GLY A 9 9.76 -9.85 7.81
C GLY A 9 8.68 -10.80 8.35
N ASN A 10 7.81 -10.35 9.27
CA ASN A 10 6.74 -11.17 9.86
C ASN A 10 5.36 -10.46 9.95
N THR A 11 5.26 -9.17 9.67
CA THR A 11 4.04 -8.38 9.97
C THR A 11 3.11 -8.29 8.76
N ILE A 12 3.66 -8.02 7.57
CA ILE A 12 2.87 -7.87 6.35
C ILE A 12 2.76 -9.22 5.63
N ARG A 13 1.54 -9.76 5.55
CA ARG A 13 1.26 -11.04 4.88
C ARG A 13 1.43 -10.90 3.37
N LYS A 14 1.86 -11.98 2.70
CA LYS A 14 1.93 -12.02 1.23
C LYS A 14 0.54 -11.72 0.65
N PHE A 15 0.45 -10.64 -0.12
CA PHE A 15 -0.79 -10.29 -0.81
C PHE A 15 -1.22 -11.41 -1.77
N THR A 16 -2.52 -11.66 -1.85
CA THR A 16 -3.09 -12.62 -2.80
C THR A 16 -2.80 -12.18 -4.23
N SER A 17 -2.80 -13.14 -5.17
CA SER A 17 -2.41 -12.93 -6.56
C SER A 17 -3.26 -11.88 -7.30
N ASN A 18 -4.41 -11.49 -6.74
CA ASN A 18 -5.42 -10.60 -7.33
C ASN A 18 -5.88 -9.49 -6.36
N THR A 19 -4.96 -8.73 -5.78
CA THR A 19 -5.27 -7.53 -4.96
C THR A 19 -6.16 -6.50 -5.65
N LEU A 20 -6.16 -6.48 -6.99
CA LEU A 20 -6.95 -5.56 -7.82
C LEU A 20 -8.45 -5.83 -7.77
N GLU A 21 -8.86 -7.07 -7.53
CA GLU A 21 -10.28 -7.42 -7.43
C GLU A 21 -10.90 -6.91 -6.12
N MET A 22 -10.06 -6.71 -5.08
CA MET A 22 -10.43 -6.35 -3.70
C MET A 22 -11.59 -7.19 -3.11
N LYS A 23 -11.89 -8.33 -3.74
CA LYS A 23 -13.04 -9.15 -3.43
C LYS A 23 -12.66 -10.03 -2.25
N ARG A 24 -13.33 -9.82 -1.11
CA ARG A 24 -13.08 -10.52 0.17
C ARG A 24 -11.76 -10.12 0.87
N MET A 25 -11.35 -8.85 0.80
CA MET A 25 -10.35 -8.33 1.74
C MET A 25 -11.00 -8.01 3.09
N ALA A 26 -10.45 -8.55 4.18
CA ALA A 26 -10.72 -8.08 5.52
C ALA A 26 -10.02 -6.73 5.76
N ALA A 27 -10.54 -5.91 6.67
CA ALA A 27 -10.02 -4.56 6.93
C ALA A 27 -8.49 -4.52 7.17
N HIS A 28 -7.93 -5.48 7.90
CA HIS A 28 -6.49 -5.56 8.14
C HIS A 28 -5.65 -5.75 6.85
N HIS A 29 -6.19 -6.41 5.82
CA HIS A 29 -5.51 -6.53 4.53
C HIS A 29 -5.47 -5.22 3.75
N PHE A 30 -6.40 -4.29 4.04
CA PHE A 30 -6.41 -2.98 3.41
C PHE A 30 -5.31 -2.08 3.98
N GLU A 31 -5.13 -2.07 5.31
CA GLU A 31 -4.03 -1.38 5.98
C GLU A 31 -2.66 -1.87 5.49
N ASP A 32 -2.46 -3.20 5.42
CA ASP A 32 -1.23 -3.81 4.88
C ASP A 32 -0.93 -3.32 3.43
N VAL A 33 -1.95 -3.27 2.57
CA VAL A 33 -1.83 -2.77 1.19
C VAL A 33 -1.39 -1.30 1.20
N LEU A 34 -2.06 -0.45 1.99
CA LEU A 34 -1.72 0.97 2.06
C LEU A 34 -0.31 1.20 2.60
N GLN A 35 0.13 0.46 3.61
CA GLN A 35 1.49 0.55 4.14
C GLN A 35 2.54 0.19 3.08
N CYS A 36 2.28 -0.86 2.28
CA CYS A 36 3.16 -1.20 1.16
C CYS A 36 3.08 -0.21 -0.02
N ALA A 37 2.03 0.61 -0.10
CA ALA A 37 1.90 1.65 -1.11
C ALA A 37 2.76 2.89 -0.78
N ILE A 38 2.92 3.24 0.50
CA ILE A 38 3.69 4.43 0.96
C ILE A 38 5.07 4.55 0.28
N PRO A 39 5.97 3.54 0.36
CA PRO A 39 7.30 3.66 -0.27
C PRO A 39 7.25 3.61 -1.80
N VAL A 40 6.17 3.11 -2.41
CA VAL A 40 6.01 3.04 -3.87
C VAL A 40 5.55 4.38 -4.44
N PHE A 41 4.72 5.11 -3.69
CA PHE A 41 4.27 6.44 -4.05
C PHE A 41 5.23 7.54 -3.58
N ASP A 42 6.25 7.22 -2.78
CA ASP A 42 7.27 8.20 -2.45
C ASP A 42 8.03 8.65 -3.71
N GLU A 43 8.05 9.96 -3.92
CA GLU A 43 8.56 10.63 -5.14
C GLU A 43 8.04 10.14 -6.50
N LEU A 44 7.02 9.29 -6.56
CA LEU A 44 6.49 8.77 -7.83
C LEU A 44 5.76 9.84 -8.64
N LEU A 45 5.05 10.75 -7.98
CA LEU A 45 4.27 11.80 -8.63
C LEU A 45 4.99 13.16 -8.55
N PRO A 46 4.84 14.02 -9.57
CA PRO A 46 5.32 15.39 -9.49
C PRO A 46 4.54 16.17 -8.41
N LYS A 47 5.21 17.11 -7.74
CA LYS A 47 4.55 18.07 -6.85
C LYS A 47 3.52 18.88 -7.66
N PRO A 48 2.32 19.14 -7.14
CA PRO A 48 1.89 18.99 -5.74
C PRO A 48 1.20 17.65 -5.41
N HIS A 49 0.87 16.83 -6.41
CA HIS A 49 0.01 15.66 -6.23
C HIS A 49 0.60 14.61 -5.29
N ASN A 50 1.92 14.45 -5.29
CA ASN A 50 2.60 13.52 -4.39
C ASN A 50 2.30 13.81 -2.91
N LYS A 51 2.27 15.10 -2.53
CA LYS A 51 2.02 15.50 -1.14
C LYS A 51 0.60 15.12 -0.70
N ASN A 52 -0.38 15.29 -1.59
CA ASN A 52 -1.77 14.97 -1.29
C ASN A 52 -1.99 13.46 -1.23
N VAL A 53 -1.39 12.71 -2.16
CA VAL A 53 -1.47 11.24 -2.17
C VAL A 53 -0.79 10.64 -0.95
N MET A 54 0.40 11.13 -0.59
CA MET A 54 1.08 10.70 0.64
C MET A 54 0.26 11.03 1.89
N ALA A 55 -0.31 12.22 2.00
CA ALA A 55 -1.17 12.58 3.14
C ALA A 55 -2.39 11.65 3.27
N LEU A 56 -3.03 11.30 2.16
CA LEU A 56 -4.14 10.34 2.16
C LEU A 56 -3.68 8.93 2.55
N LEU A 57 -2.54 8.46 2.01
CA LEU A 57 -1.97 7.16 2.36
C LEU A 57 -1.65 7.07 3.85
N PHE A 58 -1.04 8.10 4.45
CA PHE A 58 -0.75 8.13 5.89
C PHE A 58 -1.98 8.29 6.78
N THR A 59 -3.09 8.83 6.27
CA THR A 59 -4.32 8.99 7.07
C THR A 59 -5.16 7.72 7.09
N CYS A 60 -5.09 6.92 6.00
CA CYS A 60 -5.90 5.71 5.84
C CYS A 60 -5.16 4.41 6.22
N ALA A 61 -3.83 4.44 6.32
CA ALA A 61 -2.98 3.32 6.74
C ALA A 61 -2.83 3.27 8.27
#